data_AF-A0A3D2MEI9-F1
#
_entry.id   AF-A0A3D2MEI9-F1
#
_cell.length_a   1.000
_cell.length_b   1.000
_cell.length_c   1.000
_cell.angle_alpha   90.00
_cell.angle_beta   90.00
_cell.angle_gamma   90.00
#
_symmetry.space_group_name_H-M   'P 1'
#
loop_
_entity.id
_entity.type
_entity.pdbx_description
1 polymer ?
#
loop_
_entity_poly.entity_id
_entity_poly.type
_entity_poly.pdbx_seq_one_letter_code
_entity_poly.pdbx_strand_id
1 'polypeptide(L)'
;MNIELKAKEFAIKAHKGQVRKSDKEKPMIIHPINVGQILKQYGFDENVVSAGYLHDVVEDTSYEIEDIKDNFNDDIASLVYGASEPDKSLSWEERKKHTIEETKKLDLRHKAVICADKISNLEDLKILFEIKGEYDFSAFKRGYESQKWYYTEVYNSLIFNEDENNPMFIRLKELIDEIFNNKDNDEYVKNIIFKDNIEEYNKLRKIHYRKEEVYKLKKVLSDNSPYVIEFTGTPRTGKTSLINNLKDFFKKKGFVVEVLEEFTTSEKYKKEIYPTLKDKYKNVVNTEIPKYVLKQLEESIERKPDIIIIDRSLFDRLIWVDRLYLKNGMSENEYSEFKKLYIPLIKNKIDIVISTYADSLTSLKRDYNANLSLEKRSFLNETNLNEYNESLLNMKKLSEEGNINFNLFDTTNKNQREISFEVVDCLLKDMRQNLLNKAYKEFDFK
;
A
#
# COMPACT_ATOMS: atom_id res chain seq x y z
N MET A 1 23.96 4.72 -20.12
CA MET A 1 23.10 4.42 -18.95
C MET A 1 22.79 5.74 -18.28
N ASN A 2 21.52 6.04 -17.98
CA ASN A 2 21.12 7.28 -17.29
C ASN A 2 21.87 7.37 -15.94
N ILE A 3 22.41 8.55 -15.60
CA ILE A 3 23.25 8.73 -14.41
C ILE A 3 22.48 8.47 -13.11
N GLU A 4 21.19 8.83 -13.07
CA GLU A 4 20.27 8.52 -11.96
C GLU A 4 20.16 7.01 -11.74
N LEU A 5 19.95 6.25 -12.84
CA LEU A 5 19.83 4.79 -12.76
C LEU A 5 21.14 4.16 -12.27
N LYS A 6 22.29 4.66 -12.74
CA LYS A 6 23.61 4.20 -12.29
C LYS A 6 23.80 4.46 -10.81
N ALA A 7 23.44 5.65 -10.33
CA ALA A 7 23.52 6.02 -8.92
C ALA A 7 22.60 5.15 -8.05
N LYS A 8 21.35 4.92 -8.48
CA LYS A 8 20.40 4.03 -7.79
C LYS A 8 20.94 2.61 -7.68
N GLU A 9 21.45 2.02 -8.77
CA GLU A 9 22.02 0.67 -8.75
C GLU A 9 23.28 0.57 -7.89
N PHE A 10 24.12 1.60 -7.88
CA PHE A 10 25.30 1.67 -7.02
C PHE A 10 24.91 1.67 -5.54
N ALA A 11 23.94 2.51 -5.15
CA ALA A 11 23.42 2.57 -3.80
C ALA A 11 22.80 1.24 -3.35
N ILE A 12 22.03 0.57 -4.22
CA ILE A 12 21.46 -0.77 -3.96
C ILE A 12 22.57 -1.78 -3.62
N LYS A 13 23.66 -1.78 -4.39
CA LYS A 13 24.81 -2.67 -4.15
C LYS A 13 25.55 -2.30 -2.86
N ALA A 14 25.76 -1.01 -2.61
CA ALA A 14 26.50 -0.52 -1.46
C ALA A 14 25.79 -0.84 -0.13
N HIS A 15 24.47 -0.67 -0.07
CA HIS A 15 23.67 -0.95 1.12
C HIS A 15 23.14 -2.38 1.20
N LYS A 16 23.64 -3.30 0.38
CA LYS A 16 23.18 -4.70 0.35
C LYS A 16 23.28 -5.33 1.74
N GLY A 17 22.18 -5.94 2.19
CA GLY A 17 22.09 -6.59 3.52
C GLY A 17 21.86 -5.64 4.70
N GLN A 18 21.86 -4.32 4.50
CA GLN A 18 21.57 -3.35 5.55
C GLN A 18 20.06 -3.07 5.71
N VAL A 19 19.58 -3.00 6.94
CA VAL A 19 18.17 -2.68 7.25
C VAL A 19 18.04 -1.32 7.96
N ARG A 20 16.87 -0.69 7.88
CA ARG A 20 16.60 0.59 8.57
C ARG A 20 16.69 0.41 10.08
N LYS A 21 17.25 1.41 10.76
CA LYS A 21 17.36 1.43 12.24
C LYS A 21 15.99 1.54 12.91
N SER A 22 15.06 2.30 12.32
CA SER A 22 13.70 2.55 12.84
C SER A 22 12.72 1.39 12.61
N ASP A 23 12.93 0.61 11.54
CA ASP A 23 12.08 -0.51 11.14
C ASP A 23 12.96 -1.59 10.48
N LYS A 24 13.32 -2.62 11.27
CA LYS A 24 14.24 -3.68 10.84
C LYS A 24 13.70 -4.54 9.70
N GLU A 25 12.42 -4.46 9.39
CA GLU A 25 11.83 -5.18 8.26
C GLU A 25 12.09 -4.46 6.93
N LYS A 26 12.46 -3.18 6.94
CA LYS A 26 12.72 -2.40 5.72
C LYS A 26 14.20 -2.45 5.33
N PRO A 27 14.53 -2.85 4.09
CA PRO A 27 15.85 -2.62 3.51
C PRO A 27 16.26 -1.14 3.60
N MET A 28 17.51 -0.87 3.99
CA MET A 28 18.04 0.50 4.17
C MET A 28 17.89 1.33 2.90
N ILE A 29 18.08 0.71 1.73
CA ILE A 29 18.04 1.35 0.42
C ILE A 29 16.70 2.04 0.09
N ILE A 30 15.61 1.67 0.77
CA ILE A 30 14.31 2.34 0.62
C ILE A 30 14.42 3.84 0.94
N HIS A 31 15.23 4.21 1.94
CA HIS A 31 15.41 5.62 2.32
C HIS A 31 16.16 6.42 1.25
N PRO A 32 17.38 6.05 0.81
CA PRO A 32 18.05 6.78 -0.27
C PRO A 32 17.22 6.87 -1.56
N ILE A 33 16.49 5.81 -1.93
CA ILE A 33 15.58 5.88 -3.09
C ILE A 33 14.49 6.93 -2.87
N ASN A 34 13.89 6.98 -1.69
CA ASN A 34 12.88 7.99 -1.36
C ASN A 34 13.46 9.42 -1.38
N VAL A 35 14.68 9.63 -0.88
CA VAL A 35 15.37 10.93 -0.92
C VAL A 35 15.52 11.41 -2.36
N GLY A 36 16.03 10.58 -3.27
CA GLY A 36 16.12 10.95 -4.69
C GLY A 36 14.75 11.18 -5.33
N GLN A 37 13.70 10.46 -4.93
CA GLN A 37 12.34 10.69 -5.41
C GLN A 37 11.74 12.02 -4.94
N ILE A 38 12.01 12.43 -3.70
CA ILE A 38 11.62 13.74 -3.19
C ILE A 38 12.29 14.83 -4.03
N LEU A 39 13.60 14.74 -4.27
CA LEU A 39 14.34 15.70 -5.09
C LEU A 39 13.76 15.80 -6.51
N LYS A 40 13.44 14.64 -7.11
CA LYS A 40 12.81 14.57 -8.43
C LYS A 40 11.42 15.19 -8.45
N GLN A 41 10.63 15.02 -7.39
CA GLN A 41 9.30 15.64 -7.23
C GLN A 41 9.38 17.17 -7.26
N TYR A 42 10.43 17.75 -6.68
CA TYR A 42 10.65 19.20 -6.67
C TYR A 42 11.40 19.73 -7.92
N GLY A 43 11.68 18.86 -8.91
CA GLY A 43 12.22 19.27 -10.20
C GLY A 43 13.73 19.54 -10.21
N PHE A 44 14.48 19.02 -9.24
CA PHE A 44 15.95 19.11 -9.25
C PHE A 44 16.56 18.28 -10.39
N ASP A 45 17.78 18.65 -10.78
CA ASP A 45 18.51 18.02 -11.88
C ASP A 45 19.01 16.60 -11.55
N GLU A 46 19.40 15.86 -12.60
CA GLU A 46 19.80 14.45 -12.50
C GLU A 46 20.98 14.23 -11.54
N ASN A 47 21.90 15.19 -11.37
CA ASN A 47 23.04 15.06 -10.46
C ASN A 47 22.59 15.21 -9.00
N VAL A 48 21.69 16.15 -8.71
CA VAL A 48 21.09 16.29 -7.36
C VAL A 48 20.28 15.06 -6.98
N VAL A 49 19.47 14.53 -7.91
CA VAL A 49 18.72 13.28 -7.69
C VAL A 49 19.67 12.11 -7.45
N SER A 50 20.76 12.01 -8.23
CA SER A 50 21.80 10.99 -8.05
C SER A 50 22.50 11.10 -6.70
N ALA A 51 22.83 12.32 -6.26
CA ALA A 51 23.38 12.56 -4.93
C ALA A 51 22.40 12.14 -3.82
N GLY A 52 21.10 12.35 -4.01
CA GLY A 52 20.07 11.84 -3.10
C GLY A 52 20.09 10.31 -2.96
N TYR A 53 20.31 9.57 -4.04
CA TYR A 53 20.47 8.11 -3.98
C TYR A 53 21.77 7.69 -3.26
N LEU A 54 22.81 8.52 -3.30
CA LEU A 54 24.16 8.20 -2.83
C LEU A 54 24.52 8.82 -1.46
N HIS A 55 23.67 9.69 -0.90
CA HIS A 55 24.04 10.53 0.25
C HIS A 55 24.54 9.74 1.47
N ASP A 56 23.95 8.58 1.75
CA ASP A 56 24.35 7.71 2.87
C ASP A 56 25.47 6.71 2.51
N VAL A 57 25.89 6.63 1.25
CA VAL A 57 26.84 5.60 0.79
C VAL A 57 28.20 5.78 1.44
N VAL A 58 28.74 6.99 1.42
CA VAL A 58 30.07 7.28 2.00
C VAL A 58 30.03 7.15 3.52
N GLU A 59 28.89 7.45 4.15
CA GLU A 59 28.75 7.32 5.59
C GLU A 59 28.64 5.86 6.03
N ASP A 60 27.70 5.11 5.46
CA ASP A 60 27.23 3.84 6.01
C ASP A 60 27.80 2.60 5.30
N THR A 61 28.76 2.77 4.41
CA THR A 61 29.40 1.67 3.68
C THR A 61 30.93 1.82 3.66
N SER A 62 31.63 0.98 2.92
CA SER A 62 33.10 1.03 2.77
C SER A 62 33.58 1.93 1.63
N TYR A 63 32.67 2.57 0.90
CA TYR A 63 33.03 3.46 -0.20
C TYR A 63 33.45 4.84 0.32
N GLU A 64 34.43 5.43 -0.35
CA GLU A 64 34.94 6.78 -0.05
C GLU A 64 34.42 7.80 -1.07
N ILE A 65 34.65 9.09 -0.82
CA ILE A 65 34.17 10.15 -1.73
C ILE A 65 34.88 10.11 -3.08
N GLU A 66 36.14 9.64 -3.10
CA GLU A 66 36.91 9.35 -4.30
C GLU A 66 36.23 8.28 -5.17
N ASP A 67 35.64 7.24 -4.57
CA ASP A 67 34.89 6.23 -5.32
C ASP A 67 33.68 6.84 -6.02
N ILE A 68 32.98 7.79 -5.36
CA ILE A 68 31.85 8.51 -5.96
C ILE A 68 32.33 9.36 -7.13
N LYS A 69 33.45 10.07 -6.97
CA LYS A 69 34.05 10.88 -8.03
C LYS A 69 34.43 10.04 -9.25
N ASP A 70 35.10 8.91 -9.03
CA ASP A 70 35.59 8.02 -10.09
C ASP A 70 34.44 7.28 -10.81
N ASN A 71 33.39 6.92 -10.08
CA ASN A 71 32.22 6.26 -10.66
C ASN A 71 31.25 7.26 -11.33
N PHE A 72 31.25 8.52 -10.93
CA PHE A 72 30.29 9.52 -11.39
C PHE A 72 31.00 10.78 -11.92
N ASN A 73 30.87 11.91 -11.23
CA ASN A 73 31.47 13.19 -11.60
C ASN A 73 31.70 14.06 -10.35
N ASP A 74 32.48 15.12 -10.52
CA ASP A 74 32.86 16.05 -9.45
C ASP A 74 31.66 16.72 -8.78
N ASP A 75 30.59 17.00 -9.54
CA ASP A 75 29.38 17.66 -9.05
C ASP A 75 28.60 16.75 -8.10
N ILE A 76 28.39 15.48 -8.45
CA ILE A 76 27.76 14.48 -7.59
C ILE A 76 28.60 14.23 -6.34
N ALA A 77 29.92 14.11 -6.49
CA ALA A 77 30.83 13.95 -5.35
C ALA A 77 30.74 15.15 -4.40
N SER A 78 30.72 16.39 -4.91
CA SER A 78 30.51 17.59 -4.09
C SER A 78 29.18 17.55 -3.33
N LEU A 79 28.09 17.19 -4.01
CA LEU A 79 26.76 17.11 -3.41
C LEU A 79 26.67 16.05 -2.30
N VAL A 80 27.24 14.86 -2.52
CA VAL A 80 27.30 13.79 -1.52
C VAL A 80 28.16 14.20 -0.33
N TYR A 81 29.32 14.81 -0.58
CA TYR A 81 30.20 15.30 0.47
C TYR A 81 29.53 16.36 1.34
N GLY A 82 28.84 17.34 0.74
CA GLY A 82 28.13 18.38 1.48
C GLY A 82 26.96 17.85 2.32
N ALA A 83 26.41 16.68 1.97
CA ALA A 83 25.38 16.01 2.74
C ALA A 83 25.92 15.06 3.83
N SER A 84 27.23 14.76 3.81
CA SER A 84 27.85 13.79 4.71
C SER A 84 28.29 14.39 6.05
N GLU A 85 28.22 13.60 7.12
CA GLU A 85 28.73 13.95 8.45
C GLU A 85 30.26 13.82 8.55
N PRO A 86 30.90 14.63 9.41
CA PRO A 86 32.33 14.50 9.68
C PRO A 86 32.63 13.21 10.48
N ASP A 87 33.93 12.98 10.73
CA ASP A 87 34.48 11.80 11.41
C ASP A 87 33.55 11.20 12.50
N LYS A 88 33.16 9.93 12.30
CA LYS A 88 32.28 9.17 13.21
C LYS A 88 32.92 8.90 14.58
N SER A 89 34.21 9.18 14.78
CA SER A 89 34.87 9.13 16.09
C SER A 89 34.41 10.24 17.05
N LEU A 90 33.91 11.37 16.52
CA LEU A 90 33.41 12.50 17.30
C LEU A 90 32.08 12.18 17.99
N SER A 91 31.76 12.93 19.05
CA SER A 91 30.46 12.78 19.72
C SER A 91 29.30 13.13 18.78
N TRP A 92 28.11 12.60 19.07
CA TRP A 92 26.92 12.90 18.27
C TRP A 92 26.65 14.41 18.21
N GLU A 93 26.82 15.09 19.34
CA GLU A 93 26.62 16.52 19.51
C GLU A 93 27.60 17.35 18.67
N GLU A 94 28.87 16.95 18.62
CA GLU A 94 29.90 17.61 17.78
C GLU A 94 29.61 17.44 16.29
N ARG A 95 29.30 16.21 15.86
CA ARG A 95 28.96 15.93 14.46
C ARG A 95 27.72 16.71 14.02
N LYS A 96 26.67 16.76 14.85
CA LYS A 96 25.46 17.54 14.54
C LYS A 96 25.71 19.04 14.50
N LYS A 97 26.51 19.59 15.43
CA LYS A 97 26.89 21.01 15.40
C LYS A 97 27.64 21.38 14.12
N HIS A 98 28.59 20.53 13.71
CA HIS A 98 29.29 20.72 12.43
C HIS A 98 28.32 20.74 11.26
N THR A 99 27.41 19.74 11.14
CA THR A 99 26.40 19.71 10.08
C THR A 99 25.56 20.98 10.06
N ILE A 100 25.10 21.47 11.23
CA ILE A 100 24.31 22.71 11.34
C ILE A 100 25.09 23.90 10.78
N GLU A 101 26.34 24.09 11.19
CA GLU A 101 27.15 25.24 10.74
C GLU A 101 27.56 25.18 9.27
N GLU A 102 27.91 23.99 8.76
CA GLU A 102 28.26 23.85 7.35
C GLU A 102 27.04 23.99 6.43
N THR A 103 25.87 23.49 6.84
CA THR A 103 24.63 23.60 6.04
C THR A 103 24.29 25.06 5.72
N LYS A 104 24.57 26.00 6.63
CA LYS A 104 24.33 27.44 6.40
C LYS A 104 25.13 28.01 5.22
N LYS A 105 26.28 27.42 4.91
CA LYS A 105 27.23 27.90 3.90
C LYS A 105 26.99 27.30 2.51
N LEU A 106 26.19 26.24 2.45
CA LEU A 106 25.92 25.49 1.23
C LEU A 106 24.95 26.23 0.30
N ASP A 107 25.03 25.94 -0.99
CA ASP A 107 24.06 26.42 -1.98
C ASP A 107 22.74 25.63 -1.90
N LEU A 108 21.73 26.10 -2.65
CA LEU A 108 20.42 25.46 -2.69
C LEU A 108 20.45 23.99 -3.13
N ARG A 109 21.35 23.59 -4.05
CA ARG A 109 21.42 22.21 -4.56
C ARG A 109 21.88 21.25 -3.46
N HIS A 110 22.89 21.63 -2.69
CA HIS A 110 23.37 20.85 -1.54
C HIS A 110 22.35 20.84 -0.40
N LYS A 111 21.76 22.01 -0.08
CA LYS A 111 20.68 22.13 0.92
C LYS A 111 19.48 21.27 0.57
N ALA A 112 19.14 21.13 -0.71
CA ALA A 112 18.04 20.26 -1.15
C ALA A 112 18.28 18.80 -0.77
N VAL A 113 19.49 18.26 -0.97
CA VAL A 113 19.82 16.87 -0.59
C VAL A 113 19.61 16.65 0.91
N ILE A 114 20.14 17.56 1.74
CA ILE A 114 19.99 17.51 3.21
C ILE A 114 18.51 17.63 3.60
N CYS A 115 17.78 18.55 2.98
CA CYS A 115 16.36 18.75 3.24
C CYS A 115 15.55 17.49 2.89
N ALA A 116 15.82 16.86 1.74
CA ALA A 116 15.14 15.63 1.32
C ALA A 116 15.41 14.46 2.28
N ASP A 117 16.65 14.33 2.78
CA ASP A 117 16.99 13.38 3.84
C ASP A 117 16.16 13.63 5.11
N LYS A 118 16.11 14.87 5.60
CA LYS A 118 15.34 15.20 6.81
C LYS A 118 13.83 14.98 6.63
N ILE A 119 13.27 15.33 5.47
CA ILE A 119 11.87 15.03 5.12
C ILE A 119 11.65 13.51 5.16
N SER A 120 12.47 12.73 4.46
CA SER A 120 12.33 11.27 4.40
C SER A 120 12.35 10.62 5.79
N ASN A 121 13.26 11.06 6.66
CA ASN A 121 13.39 10.55 8.03
C ASN A 121 12.21 10.95 8.93
N LEU A 122 11.76 12.21 8.87
CA LEU A 122 10.62 12.66 9.67
C LEU A 122 9.30 12.04 9.21
N GLU A 123 9.13 11.79 7.91
CA GLU A 123 7.96 11.07 7.40
C GLU A 123 7.91 9.62 7.88
N ASP A 124 9.04 8.91 7.84
CA ASP A 124 9.14 7.55 8.39
C ASP A 124 8.80 7.54 9.89
N LEU A 125 9.28 8.54 10.62
CA LEU A 125 9.04 8.69 12.05
C LEU A 125 7.57 8.96 12.35
N LYS A 126 6.95 9.88 11.61
CA LYS A 126 5.53 10.21 11.74
C LYS A 126 4.65 8.99 11.47
N ILE A 127 4.92 8.27 10.38
CA ILE A 127 4.24 7.02 10.04
C ILE A 127 4.35 6.03 11.21
N LEU A 128 5.54 5.83 11.75
CA LEU A 128 5.76 4.90 12.86
C LEU A 128 4.96 5.28 14.11
N PHE A 129 5.01 6.54 14.52
CA PHE A 129 4.29 7.04 15.70
C PHE A 129 2.78 6.90 15.55
N GLU A 130 2.24 7.29 14.40
CA GLU A 130 0.81 7.25 14.15
C GLU A 130 0.27 5.82 14.02
N ILE A 131 1.07 4.89 13.49
CA ILE A 131 0.69 3.46 13.44
C ILE A 131 0.69 2.84 14.84
N LYS A 132 1.70 3.16 15.67
CA LYS A 132 1.78 2.66 17.04
C LYS A 132 0.76 3.33 17.97
N GLY A 133 0.43 4.59 17.71
CA GLY A 133 -0.42 5.43 18.57
C GLY A 133 0.35 6.06 19.73
N GLU A 134 1.69 6.07 19.69
CA GLU A 134 2.56 6.62 20.73
C GLU A 134 3.76 7.33 20.10
N TYR A 135 4.14 8.48 20.68
CA TYR A 135 5.31 9.27 20.29
C TYR A 135 6.53 8.80 21.08
N ASP A 136 7.04 7.62 20.71
CA ASP A 136 8.14 6.97 21.42
C ASP A 136 9.51 7.18 20.75
N PHE A 137 10.35 8.01 21.38
CA PHE A 137 11.71 8.28 20.94
C PHE A 137 12.75 7.30 21.52
N SER A 138 12.34 6.24 22.23
CA SER A 138 13.26 5.29 22.89
C SER A 138 14.17 4.53 21.92
N ALA A 139 13.76 4.37 20.67
CA ALA A 139 14.56 3.74 19.62
C ALA A 139 15.79 4.58 19.24
N PHE A 140 15.79 5.89 19.54
CA PHE A 140 16.92 6.76 19.29
C PHE A 140 17.86 6.76 20.49
N LYS A 141 19.17 6.61 20.24
CA LYS A 141 20.23 6.75 21.27
C LYS A 141 20.17 8.11 21.99
N ARG A 142 19.55 9.11 21.36
CA ARG A 142 19.28 10.45 21.90
C ARG A 142 17.79 10.71 21.87
N GLY A 143 17.23 11.08 23.02
CA GLY A 143 15.79 11.27 23.20
C GLY A 143 15.23 12.52 22.51
N TYR A 144 13.95 12.76 22.78
CA TYR A 144 13.13 13.80 22.16
C TYR A 144 13.80 15.18 22.04
N GLU A 145 14.30 15.74 23.15
CA GLU A 145 14.86 17.10 23.17
C GLU A 145 16.07 17.26 22.23
N SER A 146 16.95 16.27 22.18
CA SER A 146 18.11 16.30 21.28
C SER A 146 17.70 16.20 19.82
N GLN A 147 16.71 15.36 19.50
CA GLN A 147 16.18 15.26 18.14
C GLN A 147 15.50 16.58 17.73
N LYS A 148 14.65 17.13 18.61
CA LYS A 148 13.96 18.41 18.40
C LYS A 148 14.95 19.53 18.10
N TRP A 149 15.98 19.67 18.95
CA TRP A 149 17.04 20.65 18.75
C TRP A 149 17.68 20.47 17.36
N TYR A 150 18.13 19.25 17.03
CA TYR A 150 18.85 19.00 15.78
C TYR A 150 18.01 19.33 14.54
N TYR A 151 16.78 18.81 14.44
CA TYR A 151 15.93 19.08 13.28
C TYR A 151 15.55 20.55 13.15
N THR A 152 15.31 21.24 14.28
CA THR A 152 15.00 22.68 14.28
C THR A 152 16.19 23.51 13.79
N GLU A 153 17.39 23.24 14.28
CA GLU A 153 18.59 24.00 13.90
C GLU A 153 19.05 23.70 12.47
N VAL A 154 18.91 22.46 12.01
CA VAL A 154 19.14 22.12 10.59
C VAL A 154 18.15 22.87 9.70
N TYR A 155 16.87 22.91 10.05
CA TYR A 155 15.88 23.70 9.31
C TYR A 155 16.26 25.19 9.23
N ASN A 156 16.62 25.81 10.36
CA ASN A 156 17.08 27.21 10.39
C ASN A 156 18.30 27.44 9.47
N SER A 157 19.18 26.44 9.38
CA SER A 157 20.37 26.48 8.53
C SER A 157 20.04 26.31 7.05
N LEU A 158 19.05 25.47 6.72
CA LEU A 158 18.58 25.26 5.36
C LEU A 158 17.95 26.53 4.76
N ILE A 159 17.16 27.26 5.55
CA ILE A 159 16.50 28.49 5.06
C ILE A 159 17.41 29.72 5.08
N PHE A 160 18.59 29.63 5.70
CA PHE A 160 19.50 30.76 5.79
C PHE A 160 19.97 31.22 4.41
N ASN A 161 19.75 32.49 4.09
CA ASN A 161 19.97 33.09 2.77
C ASN A 161 19.21 32.44 1.60
N GLU A 162 18.12 31.71 1.89
CA GLU A 162 17.22 31.13 0.88
C GLU A 162 15.81 31.72 1.01
N ASP A 163 14.96 31.46 0.01
CA ASP A 163 13.52 31.79 0.11
C ASP A 163 12.82 30.82 1.08
N GLU A 164 12.36 31.35 2.21
CA GLU A 164 11.58 30.61 3.21
C GLU A 164 10.25 30.06 2.67
N ASN A 165 9.74 30.62 1.56
CA ASN A 165 8.52 30.16 0.90
C ASN A 165 8.77 28.99 -0.06
N ASN A 166 10.01 28.49 -0.16
CA ASN A 166 10.29 27.31 -0.95
C ASN A 166 9.40 26.13 -0.46
N PRO A 167 8.57 25.52 -1.33
CA PRO A 167 7.64 24.47 -0.95
C PRO A 167 8.29 23.25 -0.27
N MET A 168 9.57 22.99 -0.53
CA MET A 168 10.32 21.91 0.11
C MET A 168 10.65 22.24 1.58
N PHE A 169 11.06 23.47 1.87
CA PHE A 169 11.33 23.91 3.24
C PHE A 169 10.04 24.02 4.05
N ILE A 170 8.94 24.46 3.44
CA ILE A 170 7.60 24.46 4.08
C ILE A 170 7.23 23.05 4.51
N ARG A 171 7.36 22.04 3.62
CA ARG A 171 7.06 20.64 3.96
C ARG A 171 7.90 20.14 5.14
N LEU A 172 9.19 20.45 5.17
CA LEU A 172 10.06 20.09 6.29
C LEU A 172 9.61 20.78 7.59
N LYS A 173 9.26 22.07 7.53
CA LYS A 173 8.78 22.83 8.69
C LYS A 173 7.49 22.25 9.26
N GLU A 174 6.53 21.90 8.39
CA GLU A 174 5.27 21.27 8.79
C GLU A 174 5.51 19.96 9.53
N LEU A 175 6.38 19.09 9.01
CA LEU A 175 6.75 17.83 9.67
C LEU A 175 7.41 18.06 11.04
N ILE A 176 8.31 19.05 11.16
CA ILE A 176 8.93 19.40 12.44
C ILE A 176 7.88 19.88 13.44
N ASP A 177 6.94 20.73 13.00
CA ASP A 177 5.91 21.29 13.87
C ASP A 177 4.91 20.23 14.33
N GLU A 178 4.53 19.30 13.45
CA GLU A 178 3.65 18.18 13.78
C GLU A 178 4.30 17.21 14.78
N ILE A 179 5.59 16.88 14.60
CA ILE A 179 6.29 15.88 15.43
C ILE A 179 6.77 16.47 16.76
N PHE A 180 7.28 17.70 16.76
CA PHE A 180 7.99 18.28 17.91
C PHE A 180 7.30 19.48 18.56
N ASN A 181 6.26 20.05 17.93
CA ASN A 181 5.54 21.20 18.49
C ASN A 181 4.06 20.92 18.75
N ASN A 182 3.63 19.64 18.66
CA ASN A 182 2.24 19.20 18.86
C ASN A 182 1.23 19.98 18.01
N LYS A 183 1.64 20.47 16.83
CA LYS A 183 0.76 21.18 15.92
C LYS A 183 0.04 20.15 15.05
N ASP A 184 -1.08 19.62 15.53
CA ASP A 184 -1.90 18.71 14.74
C ASP A 184 -2.71 19.50 13.72
N ASN A 185 -2.32 19.42 12.44
CA ASN A 185 -3.02 20.12 11.35
C ASN A 185 -4.48 19.66 11.18
N ASP A 186 -4.89 18.57 11.83
CA ASP A 186 -6.24 18.02 11.80
C ASP A 186 -7.13 18.45 13.00
N GLU A 187 -6.75 19.47 13.78
CA GLU A 187 -7.52 19.91 14.96
C GLU A 187 -9.02 20.12 14.68
N TYR A 188 -9.39 20.71 13.55
CA TYR A 188 -10.80 20.86 13.17
C TYR A 188 -11.49 19.51 12.98
N VAL A 189 -10.87 18.59 12.25
CA VAL A 189 -11.43 17.26 12.00
C VAL A 189 -11.59 16.50 13.32
N LYS A 190 -10.55 16.52 14.16
CA LYS A 190 -10.57 15.86 15.47
C LYS A 190 -11.60 16.47 16.42
N ASN A 191 -11.53 17.78 16.63
CA ASN A 191 -12.23 18.46 17.71
C ASN A 191 -13.65 18.90 17.35
N ILE A 192 -13.97 18.98 16.05
CA ILE A 192 -15.29 19.38 15.55
C ILE A 192 -16.01 18.20 14.89
N ILE A 193 -15.39 17.53 13.92
CA ILE A 193 -16.05 16.44 13.17
C ILE A 193 -16.15 15.15 14.00
N PHE A 194 -15.08 14.79 14.72
CA PHE A 194 -15.00 13.58 15.54
C PHE A 194 -15.05 13.85 17.04
N LYS A 195 -15.58 15.01 17.45
CA LYS A 195 -15.67 15.41 18.86
C LYS A 195 -16.24 14.32 19.77
N ASP A 196 -17.31 13.67 19.32
CA ASP A 196 -18.04 12.65 20.08
C ASP A 196 -17.57 11.21 19.76
N ASN A 197 -16.56 11.05 18.90
CA ASN A 197 -16.07 9.74 18.47
C ASN A 197 -14.55 9.77 18.15
N ILE A 198 -13.77 10.20 19.16
CA ILE A 198 -12.30 10.29 19.06
C ILE A 198 -11.66 8.92 18.81
N GLU A 199 -12.26 7.83 19.31
CA GLU A 199 -11.76 6.48 19.08
C GLU A 199 -11.77 6.12 17.58
N GLU A 200 -12.85 6.44 16.87
CA GLU A 200 -12.91 6.24 15.42
C GLU A 200 -11.92 7.12 14.67
N TYR A 201 -11.75 8.37 15.09
CA TYR A 201 -10.72 9.27 14.53
C TYR A 201 -9.33 8.66 14.64
N ASN A 202 -8.97 8.12 15.80
CA ASN A 202 -7.68 7.46 16.01
C ASN A 202 -7.52 6.22 15.12
N LYS A 203 -8.59 5.42 14.93
CA LYS A 203 -8.58 4.29 13.98
C LYS A 203 -8.38 4.77 12.54
N LEU A 204 -9.02 5.88 12.14
CA LEU A 204 -8.85 6.50 10.81
C LEU A 204 -7.43 7.01 10.59
N ARG A 205 -6.85 7.71 11.56
CA ARG A 205 -5.45 8.15 11.50
C ARG A 205 -4.51 6.97 11.31
N LYS A 206 -4.67 5.91 12.11
CA LYS A 206 -3.83 4.71 12.01
C LYS A 206 -3.87 4.07 10.61
N ILE A 207 -5.06 3.87 10.02
CA ILE A 207 -5.15 3.33 8.65
C ILE A 207 -4.66 4.32 7.59
N HIS A 208 -4.81 5.63 7.82
CA HIS A 208 -4.26 6.66 6.95
C HIS A 208 -2.74 6.52 6.85
N TYR A 209 -2.02 6.48 7.98
CA TYR A 209 -0.57 6.36 7.97
C TYR A 209 -0.05 4.98 7.53
N ARG A 210 -0.83 3.91 7.69
CA ARG A 210 -0.52 2.63 7.01
C ARG A 210 -0.62 2.71 5.50
N LYS A 211 -1.61 3.44 4.98
CA LYS A 211 -1.71 3.69 3.53
C LYS A 211 -0.56 4.56 3.04
N GLU A 212 -0.15 5.56 3.81
CA GLU A 212 1.06 6.37 3.54
C GLU A 212 2.30 5.48 3.39
N GLU A 213 2.51 4.56 4.34
CA GLU A 213 3.61 3.59 4.31
C GLU A 213 3.58 2.71 3.06
N VAL A 214 2.44 2.09 2.77
CA VAL A 214 2.26 1.22 1.59
C VAL A 214 2.52 2.00 0.30
N TYR A 215 2.08 3.25 0.21
CA TYR A 215 2.33 4.11 -0.96
C TYR A 215 3.83 4.40 -1.12
N LYS A 216 4.51 4.77 -0.04
CA LYS A 216 5.95 5.04 -0.04
C LYS A 216 6.74 3.81 -0.49
N LEU A 217 6.42 2.64 0.07
CA LEU A 217 7.02 1.35 -0.34
C LEU A 217 6.78 1.06 -1.83
N LYS A 218 5.56 1.26 -2.34
CA LYS A 218 5.25 1.02 -3.76
C LYS A 218 6.03 1.95 -4.69
N LYS A 219 6.28 3.20 -4.29
CA LYS A 219 6.98 4.18 -5.12
C LYS A 219 8.46 3.89 -5.27
N VAL A 220 9.12 3.33 -4.26
CA VAL A 220 10.57 3.06 -4.34
C VAL A 220 10.93 1.84 -5.20
N LEU A 221 9.99 0.90 -5.37
CA LEU A 221 10.14 -0.30 -6.19
C LEU A 221 10.06 0.02 -7.68
N SER A 222 10.83 -0.72 -8.49
CA SER A 222 10.69 -0.72 -9.94
C SER A 222 9.59 -1.65 -10.43
N ASP A 223 9.20 -2.64 -9.62
CA ASP A 223 8.06 -3.51 -9.90
C ASP A 223 6.74 -2.71 -9.89
N ASN A 224 6.10 -2.66 -11.07
CA ASN A 224 4.82 -2.00 -11.31
C ASN A 224 3.67 -3.00 -11.53
N SER A 225 3.82 -4.23 -11.03
CA SER A 225 2.72 -5.19 -10.95
C SER A 225 1.59 -4.63 -10.06
N PRO A 226 0.32 -4.74 -10.51
CA PRO A 226 -0.82 -4.38 -9.68
C PRO A 226 -0.92 -5.29 -8.47
N TYR A 227 -1.46 -4.76 -7.38
CA TYR A 227 -1.96 -5.58 -6.27
C TYR A 227 -3.46 -5.87 -6.50
N VAL A 228 -3.82 -7.14 -6.62
CA VAL A 228 -5.16 -7.59 -7.05
C VAL A 228 -5.98 -8.09 -5.87
N ILE A 229 -7.13 -7.45 -5.65
CA ILE A 229 -8.07 -7.73 -4.57
C ILE A 229 -9.37 -8.26 -5.16
N GLU A 230 -9.74 -9.50 -4.84
CA GLU A 230 -11.08 -10.03 -5.15
C GLU A 230 -12.00 -9.90 -3.94
N PHE A 231 -13.19 -9.33 -4.14
CA PHE A 231 -14.29 -9.37 -3.18
C PHE A 231 -15.30 -10.46 -3.52
N THR A 232 -15.70 -11.26 -2.53
CA THR A 232 -16.73 -12.30 -2.66
C THR A 232 -17.57 -12.44 -1.39
N GLY A 233 -18.59 -13.31 -1.43
CA GLY A 233 -19.34 -13.75 -0.26
C GLY A 233 -20.83 -13.45 -0.33
N THR A 234 -21.53 -13.69 0.78
CA THR A 234 -22.99 -13.70 0.87
C THR A 234 -23.60 -12.43 0.28
N PRO A 235 -24.72 -12.51 -0.47
CA PRO A 235 -25.45 -11.31 -0.88
C PRO A 235 -25.80 -10.41 0.31
N ARG A 236 -25.90 -9.09 0.07
CA ARG A 236 -26.30 -8.09 1.08
C ARG A 236 -25.38 -7.99 2.31
N THR A 237 -24.08 -8.17 2.12
CA THR A 237 -23.04 -7.95 3.14
C THR A 237 -22.40 -6.57 3.10
N GLY A 238 -22.77 -5.70 2.14
CA GLY A 238 -22.21 -4.34 2.01
C GLY A 238 -20.95 -4.23 1.14
N LYS A 239 -20.59 -5.27 0.38
CA LYS A 239 -19.42 -5.32 -0.52
C LYS A 239 -19.28 -4.10 -1.43
N THR A 240 -20.30 -3.79 -2.23
CA THR A 240 -20.23 -2.70 -3.23
C THR A 240 -19.88 -1.36 -2.59
N SER A 241 -20.50 -1.05 -1.45
CA SER A 241 -20.19 0.16 -0.69
C SER A 241 -18.77 0.16 -0.13
N LEU A 242 -18.29 -0.99 0.36
CA LEU A 242 -16.91 -1.16 0.83
C LEU A 242 -15.89 -0.97 -0.30
N ILE A 243 -16.13 -1.58 -1.47
CA ILE A 243 -15.29 -1.44 -2.68
C ILE A 243 -15.20 0.03 -3.09
N ASN A 244 -16.32 0.75 -3.12
CA ASN A 244 -16.34 2.18 -3.46
C ASN A 244 -15.54 3.02 -2.46
N ASN A 245 -15.72 2.76 -1.16
CA ASN A 245 -14.95 3.45 -0.11
C ASN A 245 -13.44 3.15 -0.22
N LEU A 246 -13.05 1.90 -0.53
CA LEU A 246 -11.66 1.51 -0.72
C LEU A 246 -11.03 2.17 -1.95
N LYS A 247 -11.76 2.21 -3.07
CA LYS A 247 -11.35 2.93 -4.28
C LYS A 247 -11.02 4.38 -3.94
N ASP A 248 -11.91 5.08 -3.25
CA ASP A 248 -11.71 6.48 -2.88
C ASP A 248 -10.56 6.64 -1.86
N PHE A 249 -10.47 5.72 -0.89
CA PHE A 249 -9.41 5.71 0.12
C PHE A 249 -8.01 5.66 -0.51
N PHE A 250 -7.80 4.76 -1.48
CA PHE A 250 -6.53 4.64 -2.19
C PHE A 250 -6.32 5.78 -3.20
N LYS A 251 -7.34 6.16 -3.98
CA LYS A 251 -7.23 7.27 -4.95
C LYS A 251 -6.86 8.60 -4.29
N LYS A 252 -7.39 8.89 -3.10
CA LYS A 252 -7.03 10.10 -2.33
C LYS A 252 -5.54 10.18 -1.98
N LYS A 253 -4.82 9.06 -1.95
CA LYS A 253 -3.36 9.04 -1.77
C LYS A 253 -2.58 9.15 -3.08
N GLY A 254 -3.24 8.98 -4.22
CA GLY A 254 -2.62 9.01 -5.54
C GLY A 254 -2.26 7.63 -6.09
N PHE A 255 -2.85 6.55 -5.58
CA PHE A 255 -2.80 5.25 -6.25
C PHE A 255 -3.66 5.28 -7.52
N VAL A 256 -3.18 4.64 -8.59
CA VAL A 256 -3.97 4.32 -9.78
C VAL A 256 -4.80 3.08 -9.47
N VAL A 257 -6.11 3.27 -9.26
CA VAL A 257 -7.03 2.18 -8.88
C VAL A 257 -8.01 1.89 -10.00
N GLU A 258 -8.06 0.62 -10.42
CA GLU A 258 -9.09 0.08 -11.31
C GLU A 258 -10.09 -0.77 -10.52
N VAL A 259 -11.38 -0.64 -10.83
CA VAL A 259 -12.44 -1.49 -10.28
C VAL A 259 -13.10 -2.25 -11.41
N LEU A 260 -13.08 -3.58 -11.32
CA LEU A 260 -13.76 -4.48 -12.23
C LEU A 260 -15.09 -4.92 -11.61
N GLU A 261 -16.20 -4.56 -12.25
CA GLU A 261 -17.54 -4.94 -11.81
C GLU A 261 -17.83 -6.43 -12.08
N GLU A 262 -18.83 -6.98 -11.38
CA GLU A 262 -19.26 -8.37 -11.57
C GLU A 262 -19.61 -8.61 -13.04
N PHE A 263 -18.82 -9.46 -13.70
CA PHE A 263 -18.93 -9.72 -15.14
C PHE A 263 -20.36 -10.07 -15.59
N THR A 264 -21.06 -10.92 -14.84
CA THR A 264 -22.44 -11.35 -15.14
C THR A 264 -23.50 -10.25 -14.99
N THR A 265 -23.16 -9.14 -14.38
CA THR A 265 -24.05 -7.96 -14.27
C THR A 265 -23.74 -6.87 -15.28
N SER A 266 -22.57 -6.96 -15.94
CA SER A 266 -22.12 -5.97 -16.92
C SER A 266 -23.05 -5.86 -18.13
N GLU A 267 -23.13 -4.66 -18.69
CA GLU A 267 -23.91 -4.40 -19.91
C GLU A 267 -23.40 -5.22 -21.10
N LYS A 268 -22.07 -5.34 -21.22
CA LYS A 268 -21.41 -6.19 -22.24
C LYS A 268 -21.88 -7.63 -22.14
N TYR A 269 -21.90 -8.21 -20.93
CA TYR A 269 -22.39 -9.56 -20.75
C TYR A 269 -23.85 -9.70 -21.16
N LYS A 270 -24.73 -8.82 -20.67
CA LYS A 270 -26.17 -8.88 -20.93
C LYS A 270 -26.52 -8.73 -22.42
N LYS A 271 -25.82 -7.85 -23.14
CA LYS A 271 -26.12 -7.50 -24.53
C LYS A 271 -25.41 -8.37 -25.56
N GLU A 272 -24.14 -8.71 -25.33
CA GLU A 272 -23.30 -9.35 -26.36
C GLU A 272 -23.09 -10.83 -26.08
N ILE A 273 -22.96 -11.22 -24.81
CA ILE A 273 -22.46 -12.55 -24.43
C ILE A 273 -23.62 -13.48 -24.06
N TYR A 274 -24.50 -13.08 -23.14
CA TYR A 274 -25.65 -13.86 -22.68
C TYR A 274 -26.57 -14.37 -23.80
N PRO A 275 -26.94 -13.57 -24.83
CA PRO A 275 -27.81 -14.06 -25.91
C PRO A 275 -27.22 -15.22 -26.70
N THR A 276 -25.89 -15.27 -26.84
CA THR A 276 -25.18 -16.36 -27.54
C THR A 276 -25.09 -17.65 -26.70
N LEU A 277 -25.36 -17.54 -25.41
CA LEU A 277 -25.11 -18.59 -24.42
C LEU A 277 -26.37 -19.13 -23.73
N LYS A 278 -27.51 -18.44 -23.86
CA LYS A 278 -28.77 -18.74 -23.16
C LYS A 278 -29.24 -20.19 -23.32
N ASP A 279 -29.01 -20.80 -24.49
CA ASP A 279 -29.46 -22.17 -24.79
C ASP A 279 -28.47 -23.25 -24.31
N LYS A 280 -27.26 -22.84 -23.88
CA LYS A 280 -26.17 -23.69 -23.38
C LYS A 280 -25.86 -23.41 -21.90
N TYR A 281 -26.76 -22.72 -21.20
CA TYR A 281 -26.48 -21.99 -19.96
C TYR A 281 -25.75 -22.80 -18.89
N LYS A 282 -26.12 -24.07 -18.69
CA LYS A 282 -25.45 -24.96 -17.70
C LYS A 282 -23.98 -25.23 -18.03
N ASN A 283 -23.64 -25.53 -19.29
CA ASN A 283 -22.26 -25.83 -19.69
C ASN A 283 -21.41 -24.55 -19.76
N VAL A 284 -22.02 -23.43 -20.12
CA VAL A 284 -21.37 -22.13 -20.31
C VAL A 284 -20.91 -21.51 -19.00
N VAL A 285 -21.78 -21.50 -17.97
CA VAL A 285 -21.46 -20.83 -16.69
C VAL A 285 -20.21 -21.42 -16.04
N ASN A 286 -19.96 -22.71 -16.29
CA ASN A 286 -18.87 -23.48 -15.68
C ASN A 286 -17.60 -23.54 -16.52
N THR A 287 -17.64 -23.19 -17.81
CA THR A 287 -16.47 -23.32 -18.69
C THR A 287 -16.10 -22.02 -19.41
N GLU A 288 -17.10 -21.23 -19.82
CA GLU A 288 -16.88 -20.03 -20.62
C GLU A 288 -16.84 -18.76 -19.78
N ILE A 289 -17.74 -18.60 -18.79
CA ILE A 289 -17.76 -17.38 -17.96
C ILE A 289 -16.42 -17.13 -17.27
N PRO A 290 -15.77 -18.12 -16.61
CA PRO A 290 -14.49 -17.90 -15.97
C PRO A 290 -13.38 -17.50 -16.96
N LYS A 291 -13.45 -17.95 -18.23
CA LYS A 291 -12.50 -17.50 -19.27
C LYS A 291 -12.66 -16.03 -19.59
N TYR A 292 -13.89 -15.51 -19.65
CA TYR A 292 -14.12 -14.08 -19.85
C TYR A 292 -13.67 -13.24 -18.64
N VAL A 293 -13.95 -13.72 -17.43
CA VAL A 293 -13.48 -13.07 -16.18
C VAL A 293 -11.95 -13.03 -16.15
N LEU A 294 -11.29 -14.14 -16.49
CA LEU A 294 -9.85 -14.23 -16.58
C LEU A 294 -9.30 -13.24 -17.61
N LYS A 295 -9.88 -13.20 -18.80
CA LYS A 295 -9.46 -12.28 -19.86
C LYS A 295 -9.59 -10.81 -19.44
N GLN A 296 -10.70 -10.44 -18.79
CA GLN A 296 -10.90 -9.09 -18.29
C GLN A 296 -9.85 -8.70 -17.23
N LEU A 297 -9.51 -9.64 -16.34
CA LEU A 297 -8.45 -9.43 -15.36
C LEU A 297 -7.08 -9.27 -16.03
N GLU A 298 -6.75 -10.10 -17.02
CA GLU A 298 -5.50 -10.01 -17.77
C GLU A 298 -5.35 -8.66 -18.49
N GLU A 299 -6.41 -8.20 -19.16
CA GLU A 299 -6.45 -6.88 -19.81
C GLU A 299 -6.28 -5.72 -18.82
N SER A 300 -6.73 -5.88 -17.57
CA SER A 300 -6.51 -4.89 -16.49
C SER A 300 -5.08 -4.93 -15.97
N ILE A 301 -4.51 -6.12 -15.76
CA ILE A 301 -3.12 -6.30 -15.34
C ILE A 301 -2.15 -5.69 -16.36
N GLU A 302 -2.42 -5.86 -17.66
CA GLU A 302 -1.61 -5.28 -18.75
C GLU A 302 -1.62 -3.74 -18.75
N ARG A 303 -2.70 -3.12 -18.28
CA ARG A 303 -2.80 -1.66 -18.11
C ARG A 303 -1.99 -1.13 -16.92
N LYS A 304 -1.47 -2.02 -16.07
CA LYS A 304 -0.60 -1.71 -14.91
C LYS A 304 -1.14 -0.60 -13.98
N PRO A 305 -2.41 -0.67 -13.52
CA PRO A 305 -2.80 0.14 -12.37
C PRO A 305 -1.99 -0.28 -11.13
N ASP A 306 -1.95 0.55 -10.10
CA ASP A 306 -1.31 0.15 -8.84
C ASP A 306 -2.14 -0.91 -8.10
N ILE A 307 -3.48 -0.80 -8.19
CA ILE A 307 -4.43 -1.67 -7.49
C ILE A 307 -5.59 -2.04 -8.41
N ILE A 308 -5.96 -3.32 -8.44
CA ILE A 308 -7.17 -3.82 -9.10
C ILE A 308 -8.11 -4.34 -8.02
N ILE A 309 -9.34 -3.84 -7.97
CA ILE A 309 -10.38 -4.33 -7.07
C ILE A 309 -11.48 -4.98 -7.91
N ILE A 310 -11.84 -6.22 -7.63
CA ILE A 310 -12.82 -6.98 -8.42
C ILE A 310 -14.03 -7.31 -7.55
N ASP A 311 -15.22 -6.93 -7.98
CA ASP A 311 -16.47 -7.37 -7.36
C ASP A 311 -16.86 -8.73 -7.98
N ARG A 312 -16.53 -9.82 -7.30
CA ARG A 312 -16.74 -11.23 -7.69
C ARG A 312 -16.01 -11.64 -8.97
N SER A 313 -14.99 -12.47 -8.82
CA SER A 313 -14.13 -12.96 -9.91
C SER A 313 -14.07 -14.48 -9.92
N LEU A 314 -12.89 -15.03 -10.23
CA LEU A 314 -12.62 -16.47 -10.35
C LEU A 314 -12.87 -17.21 -9.03
N PHE A 315 -12.56 -16.64 -7.87
CA PHE A 315 -12.81 -17.30 -6.59
C PHE A 315 -14.31 -17.38 -6.29
N ASP A 316 -15.09 -16.34 -6.57
CA ASP A 316 -16.56 -16.40 -6.47
C ASP A 316 -17.13 -17.53 -7.34
N ARG A 317 -16.57 -17.78 -8.53
CA ARG A 317 -16.97 -18.90 -9.38
C ARG A 317 -16.73 -20.27 -8.75
N LEU A 318 -15.67 -20.44 -7.95
CA LEU A 318 -15.46 -21.69 -7.21
C LEU A 318 -16.61 -21.95 -6.22
N ILE A 319 -17.14 -20.92 -5.56
CA ILE A 319 -18.29 -21.05 -4.66
C ILE A 319 -19.52 -21.55 -5.41
N TRP A 320 -19.81 -20.96 -6.58
CA TRP A 320 -20.95 -21.37 -7.40
C TRP A 320 -20.83 -22.78 -7.95
N VAL A 321 -19.62 -23.18 -8.35
CA VAL A 321 -19.32 -24.53 -8.84
C VAL A 321 -19.44 -25.56 -7.71
N ASP A 322 -18.93 -25.27 -6.50
CA ASP A 322 -19.11 -26.13 -5.33
C ASP A 322 -20.59 -26.31 -4.99
N ARG A 323 -21.36 -25.22 -4.98
CA ARG A 323 -22.82 -25.28 -4.78
C ARG A 323 -23.51 -26.17 -5.82
N LEU A 324 -23.09 -26.09 -7.08
CA LEU A 324 -23.66 -26.91 -8.15
C LEU A 324 -23.33 -28.40 -7.94
N TYR A 325 -22.10 -28.71 -7.55
CA TYR A 325 -21.66 -30.06 -7.21
C TYR A 325 -22.48 -30.64 -6.06
N LEU A 326 -22.65 -29.90 -4.96
CA LEU A 326 -23.48 -30.32 -3.82
C LEU A 326 -24.94 -30.59 -4.18
N LYS A 327 -25.45 -29.94 -5.24
CA LYS A 327 -26.81 -30.14 -5.76
C LYS A 327 -26.90 -31.24 -6.83
N ASN A 328 -25.87 -32.08 -6.98
CA ASN A 328 -25.77 -33.13 -8.00
C ASN A 328 -25.89 -32.58 -9.43
N GLY A 329 -25.53 -31.31 -9.65
CA GLY A 329 -25.58 -30.65 -10.95
C GLY A 329 -24.28 -30.76 -11.75
N MET A 330 -23.25 -31.37 -11.17
CA MET A 330 -21.92 -31.57 -11.73
C MET A 330 -21.34 -32.89 -11.20
N SER A 331 -20.63 -33.65 -12.03
CA SER A 331 -19.93 -34.87 -11.60
C SER A 331 -18.67 -34.55 -10.79
N GLU A 332 -18.19 -35.50 -10.00
CA GLU A 332 -16.95 -35.36 -9.23
C GLU A 332 -15.73 -35.08 -10.12
N ASN A 333 -15.67 -35.73 -11.29
CA ASN A 333 -14.59 -35.51 -12.27
C ASN A 333 -14.59 -34.08 -12.79
N GLU A 334 -15.74 -33.56 -13.23
CA GLU A 334 -15.86 -32.17 -13.72
C GLU A 334 -15.48 -31.16 -12.63
N TYR A 335 -15.91 -31.41 -11.38
CA TYR A 335 -15.57 -30.55 -10.25
C TYR A 335 -14.05 -30.56 -9.95
N SER A 336 -13.43 -31.73 -9.99
CA SER A 336 -11.99 -31.91 -9.80
C SER A 336 -11.19 -31.22 -10.89
N GLU A 337 -11.59 -31.37 -12.16
CA GLU A 337 -10.95 -30.71 -13.30
C GLU A 337 -11.06 -29.19 -13.22
N PHE A 338 -12.23 -28.66 -12.85
CA PHE A 338 -12.43 -27.23 -12.66
C PHE A 338 -11.47 -26.67 -11.60
N LYS A 339 -11.39 -27.32 -10.43
CA LYS A 339 -10.47 -26.91 -9.35
C LYS A 339 -9.01 -26.94 -9.79
N LYS A 340 -8.58 -28.02 -10.45
CA LYS A 340 -7.20 -28.17 -10.97
C LYS A 340 -6.84 -27.06 -11.95
N LEU A 341 -7.79 -26.59 -12.74
CA LEU A 341 -7.57 -25.51 -13.71
C LEU A 341 -7.52 -24.13 -13.04
N TYR A 342 -8.47 -23.80 -12.16
CA TYR A 342 -8.65 -22.42 -11.69
C TYR A 342 -7.94 -22.07 -10.39
N ILE A 343 -7.67 -23.03 -9.49
CA ILE A 343 -6.92 -22.75 -8.25
C ILE A 343 -5.54 -22.15 -8.53
N PRO A 344 -4.71 -22.70 -9.46
CA PRO A 344 -3.42 -22.10 -9.78
C PRO A 344 -3.54 -20.70 -10.41
N LEU A 345 -4.57 -20.48 -11.24
CA LEU A 345 -4.81 -19.18 -11.88
C LEU A 345 -5.16 -18.11 -10.84
N ILE A 346 -6.03 -18.43 -9.88
CA ILE A 346 -6.39 -17.55 -8.77
C ILE A 346 -5.13 -17.21 -7.96
N LYS A 347 -4.38 -18.23 -7.52
CA LYS A 347 -3.15 -18.04 -6.72
C LYS A 347 -2.12 -17.14 -7.40
N ASN A 348 -2.03 -17.22 -8.73
CA ASN A 348 -1.02 -16.46 -9.49
C ASN A 348 -1.47 -15.05 -9.87
N LYS A 349 -2.78 -14.77 -9.92
CA LYS A 349 -3.32 -13.50 -10.46
C LYS A 349 -4.07 -12.67 -9.42
N ILE A 350 -4.37 -13.22 -8.25
CA ILE A 350 -5.14 -12.57 -7.19
C ILE A 350 -4.30 -12.62 -5.91
N ASP A 351 -3.81 -11.46 -5.46
CA ASP A 351 -2.97 -11.37 -4.27
C ASP A 351 -3.76 -11.67 -2.99
N ILE A 352 -5.02 -11.26 -2.92
CA ILE A 352 -5.89 -11.47 -1.76
C ILE A 352 -7.37 -11.59 -2.13
N VAL A 353 -8.06 -12.53 -1.48
CA VAL A 353 -9.51 -12.70 -1.55
C VAL A 353 -10.13 -12.24 -0.23
N ILE A 354 -10.96 -11.21 -0.30
CA ILE A 354 -11.77 -10.69 0.80
C ILE A 354 -13.19 -11.23 0.68
N SER A 355 -13.54 -12.16 1.54
CA SER A 355 -14.88 -12.72 1.62
C SER A 355 -15.67 -12.13 2.76
N THR A 356 -16.95 -11.85 2.51
CA THR A 356 -17.89 -11.36 3.53
C THR A 356 -19.02 -12.35 3.74
N TYR A 357 -19.30 -12.69 5.00
CA TYR A 357 -20.36 -13.61 5.38
C TYR A 357 -21.48 -12.87 6.10
N ALA A 358 -22.71 -13.32 5.90
CA ALA A 358 -23.83 -13.03 6.78
C ALA A 358 -24.72 -14.27 6.86
N ASP A 359 -25.34 -14.50 8.01
CA ASP A 359 -26.43 -15.48 8.05
C ASP A 359 -27.57 -15.07 7.10
N SER A 360 -28.37 -16.05 6.71
CA SER A 360 -29.44 -15.87 5.73
C SER A 360 -30.50 -14.87 6.21
N LEU A 361 -30.86 -14.91 7.49
CA LEU A 361 -31.87 -14.02 8.06
C LEU A 361 -31.43 -12.55 8.02
N THR A 362 -30.17 -12.28 8.36
CA THR A 362 -29.56 -10.95 8.34
C THR A 362 -29.45 -10.44 6.92
N SER A 363 -29.00 -11.28 5.97
CA SER A 363 -28.95 -10.93 4.55
C SER A 363 -30.34 -10.54 4.01
N LEU A 364 -31.37 -11.32 4.35
CA LEU A 364 -32.76 -11.04 3.96
C LEU A 364 -33.28 -9.74 4.59
N LYS A 365 -33.08 -9.54 5.90
CA LYS A 365 -33.46 -8.30 6.59
C LYS A 365 -32.83 -7.07 5.94
N ARG A 366 -31.54 -7.15 5.58
CA ARG A 366 -30.83 -6.06 4.88
C ARG A 366 -31.40 -5.80 3.48
N ASP A 367 -31.83 -6.84 2.77
CA ASP A 367 -32.51 -6.65 1.48
C ASP A 367 -33.82 -5.90 1.62
N TYR A 368 -34.71 -6.35 2.51
CA TYR A 368 -35.99 -5.69 2.74
C TYR A 368 -35.81 -4.25 3.23
N ASN A 369 -34.85 -4.00 4.13
CA ASN A 369 -34.58 -2.64 4.62
C ASN A 369 -33.99 -1.71 3.55
N ALA A 370 -33.31 -2.24 2.53
CA ALA A 370 -32.69 -1.46 1.46
C ALA A 370 -33.63 -1.21 0.26
N ASN A 371 -34.77 -1.89 0.18
CA ASN A 371 -35.70 -1.78 -0.94
C ASN A 371 -37.04 -1.19 -0.48
N LEU A 372 -37.70 -0.45 -1.35
CA LEU A 372 -39.05 0.08 -1.13
C LEU A 372 -40.13 -0.93 -1.59
N SER A 373 -39.93 -2.22 -1.33
CA SER A 373 -40.71 -3.33 -1.90
C SER A 373 -40.74 -4.53 -0.95
N LEU A 374 -41.89 -5.21 -0.89
CA LEU A 374 -42.13 -6.41 -0.08
C LEU A 374 -42.10 -7.71 -0.92
N GLU A 375 -41.96 -7.58 -2.23
CA GLU A 375 -41.92 -8.68 -3.17
C GLU A 375 -40.70 -9.56 -2.94
N LYS A 376 -40.95 -10.87 -2.89
CA LYS A 376 -39.87 -11.85 -2.75
C LYS A 376 -39.00 -11.86 -4.00
N ARG A 377 -37.68 -11.90 -3.79
CA ARG A 377 -36.71 -12.14 -4.88
C ARG A 377 -36.63 -13.62 -5.20
N SER A 378 -36.36 -13.94 -6.47
CA SER A 378 -36.20 -15.32 -6.94
C SER A 378 -35.02 -16.04 -6.27
N PHE A 379 -33.84 -15.41 -6.24
CA PHE A 379 -32.65 -16.01 -5.64
C PHE A 379 -32.55 -15.77 -4.13
N LEU A 380 -32.89 -14.57 -3.65
CA LEU A 380 -32.66 -14.17 -2.26
C LEU A 380 -33.74 -14.74 -1.33
N ASN A 381 -33.57 -16.00 -0.95
CA ASN A 381 -34.37 -16.71 0.03
C ASN A 381 -33.44 -17.54 0.94
N GLU A 382 -33.98 -17.99 2.08
CA GLU A 382 -33.21 -18.67 3.12
C GLU A 382 -32.51 -19.93 2.62
N THR A 383 -33.21 -20.79 1.87
CA THR A 383 -32.64 -22.02 1.31
C THR A 383 -31.45 -21.73 0.40
N ASN A 384 -31.60 -20.85 -0.59
CA ASN A 384 -30.53 -20.51 -1.51
C ASN A 384 -29.34 -19.85 -0.81
N LEU A 385 -29.59 -19.00 0.18
CA LEU A 385 -28.55 -18.34 0.97
C LEU A 385 -27.77 -19.33 1.83
N ASN A 386 -28.46 -20.25 2.50
CA ASN A 386 -27.83 -21.30 3.30
C ASN A 386 -26.98 -22.23 2.42
N GLU A 387 -27.49 -22.65 1.25
CA GLU A 387 -26.72 -23.44 0.27
C GLU A 387 -25.46 -22.69 -0.23
N TYR A 388 -25.58 -21.38 -0.53
CA TYR A 388 -24.43 -20.56 -0.92
C TYR A 388 -23.42 -20.43 0.22
N ASN A 389 -23.90 -20.21 1.44
CA ASN A 389 -23.06 -20.06 2.63
C ASN A 389 -22.31 -21.36 2.97
N GLU A 390 -22.95 -22.52 2.83
CA GLU A 390 -22.28 -23.82 2.96
C GLU A 390 -21.12 -23.94 1.97
N SER A 391 -21.36 -23.59 0.70
CA SER A 391 -20.33 -23.63 -0.34
C SER A 391 -19.21 -22.62 -0.08
N LEU A 392 -19.53 -21.43 0.44
CA LEU A 392 -18.55 -20.43 0.83
C LEU A 392 -17.64 -20.93 1.97
N LEU A 393 -18.22 -21.63 2.95
CA LEU A 393 -17.45 -22.23 4.05
C LEU A 393 -16.58 -23.40 3.57
N ASN A 394 -17.01 -24.16 2.55
CA ASN A 394 -16.15 -25.13 1.89
C ASN A 394 -14.97 -24.46 1.19
N MET A 395 -15.19 -23.29 0.55
CA MET A 395 -14.11 -22.55 -0.10
C MET A 395 -13.07 -22.02 0.89
N LYS A 396 -13.45 -21.74 2.14
CA LYS A 396 -12.47 -21.44 3.20
C LYS A 396 -11.49 -22.60 3.40
N LYS A 397 -11.98 -23.83 3.53
CA LYS A 397 -11.13 -25.02 3.68
C LYS A 397 -10.25 -25.25 2.45
N LEU A 398 -10.84 -25.12 1.26
CA LEU A 398 -10.12 -25.22 -0.01
C LEU A 398 -9.02 -24.16 -0.14
N SER A 399 -9.24 -22.94 0.36
CA SER A 399 -8.23 -21.88 0.30
C SER A 399 -7.00 -22.19 1.15
N GLU A 400 -7.19 -22.86 2.30
CA GLU A 400 -6.10 -23.33 3.16
C GLU A 400 -5.29 -24.42 2.43
N GLU A 401 -5.95 -25.42 1.84
CA GLU A 401 -5.32 -26.51 1.07
C GLU A 401 -4.61 -25.99 -0.20
N GLY A 402 -5.22 -25.04 -0.89
CA GLY A 402 -4.70 -24.43 -2.13
C GLY A 402 -3.67 -23.33 -1.89
N ASN A 403 -3.40 -22.96 -0.64
CA ASN A 403 -2.56 -21.83 -0.26
C ASN A 403 -2.95 -20.53 -1.00
N ILE A 404 -4.26 -20.24 -1.00
CA ILE A 404 -4.84 -18.99 -1.49
C ILE A 404 -4.97 -18.05 -0.29
N ASN A 405 -4.53 -16.80 -0.43
CA ASN A 405 -4.68 -15.78 0.60
C ASN A 405 -6.15 -15.34 0.72
N PHE A 406 -6.90 -16.04 1.57
CA PHE A 406 -8.34 -15.86 1.74
C PHE A 406 -8.67 -15.40 3.16
N ASN A 407 -9.46 -14.33 3.26
CA ASN A 407 -9.86 -13.74 4.53
C ASN A 407 -11.38 -13.60 4.59
N LEU A 408 -12.02 -14.25 5.57
CA LEU A 408 -13.47 -14.26 5.77
C LEU A 408 -13.88 -13.33 6.92
N PHE A 409 -14.74 -12.37 6.63
CA PHE A 409 -15.28 -11.41 7.60
C PHE A 409 -16.76 -11.67 7.84
N ASP A 410 -17.14 -12.06 9.05
CA ASP A 410 -18.54 -12.21 9.46
C ASP A 410 -19.15 -10.83 9.74
N THR A 411 -20.14 -10.48 8.93
CA THR A 411 -20.86 -9.20 9.01
C THR A 411 -22.18 -9.28 9.75
N THR A 412 -22.60 -10.46 10.23
CA THR A 412 -23.95 -10.73 10.74
C THR A 412 -24.39 -9.74 11.83
N ASN A 413 -23.54 -9.54 12.83
CA ASN A 413 -23.83 -8.67 13.98
C ASN A 413 -22.96 -7.42 14.02
N LYS A 414 -22.32 -7.08 12.90
CA LYS A 414 -21.42 -5.92 12.80
C LYS A 414 -22.02 -4.88 11.87
N ASN A 415 -21.78 -3.62 12.20
CA ASN A 415 -22.13 -2.53 11.29
C ASN A 415 -21.10 -2.45 10.16
N GLN A 416 -21.49 -1.81 9.06
CA GLN A 416 -20.62 -1.73 7.87
C GLN A 416 -19.31 -0.97 8.13
N ARG A 417 -19.33 -0.01 9.05
CA ARG A 417 -18.17 0.83 9.37
C ARG A 417 -17.08 0.03 10.06
N GLU A 418 -17.46 -0.81 11.02
CA GLU A 418 -16.57 -1.72 11.74
C GLU A 418 -15.90 -2.73 10.79
N ILE A 419 -16.69 -3.38 9.92
CA ILE A 419 -16.17 -4.27 8.87
C ILE A 419 -15.20 -3.54 7.93
N SER A 420 -15.48 -2.28 7.61
CA SER A 420 -14.58 -1.49 6.75
C SER A 420 -13.20 -1.32 7.38
N PHE A 421 -13.13 -1.07 8.70
CA PHE A 421 -11.85 -1.00 9.40
C PHE A 421 -11.12 -2.34 9.41
N GLU A 422 -11.81 -3.44 9.71
CA GLU A 422 -11.22 -4.78 9.73
C GLU A 422 -10.63 -5.18 8.37
N VAL A 423 -11.39 -4.93 7.29
CA VAL A 423 -10.95 -5.23 5.93
C VAL A 423 -9.76 -4.35 5.53
N VAL A 424 -9.81 -3.04 5.78
CA VAL A 424 -8.70 -2.13 5.44
C VAL A 424 -7.44 -2.49 6.24
N ASP A 425 -7.58 -2.82 7.53
CA ASP A 425 -6.47 -3.23 8.39
C ASP A 425 -5.78 -4.49 7.84
N CYS A 426 -6.57 -5.50 7.46
CA CYS A 426 -6.10 -6.73 6.81
C CYS A 426 -5.39 -6.43 5.48
N LEU A 427 -6.03 -5.67 4.58
CA LEU A 427 -5.48 -5.31 3.27
C LEU A 427 -4.14 -4.58 3.39
N LEU A 428 -4.05 -3.56 4.25
CA LEU A 428 -2.82 -2.76 4.36
C LEU A 428 -1.65 -3.56 4.95
N LYS A 429 -1.93 -4.49 5.90
CA LYS A 429 -0.90 -5.40 6.43
C LYS A 429 -0.37 -6.34 5.35
N ASP A 430 -1.27 -6.94 4.57
CA ASP A 430 -0.88 -7.85 3.49
C ASP A 430 -0.09 -7.12 2.39
N MET A 431 -0.61 -5.97 1.93
CA MET A 431 0.07 -5.13 0.96
C MET A 431 1.46 -4.72 1.42
N ARG A 432 1.63 -4.32 2.68
CA ARG A 432 2.95 -3.99 3.25
C ARG A 432 3.89 -5.19 3.14
N GLN A 433 3.46 -6.38 3.54
CA GLN A 433 4.29 -7.59 3.48
C GLN A 433 4.62 -7.98 2.03
N ASN A 434 3.65 -7.90 1.11
CA ASN A 434 3.84 -8.15 -0.32
C ASN A 434 4.91 -7.23 -0.91
N LEU A 435 4.83 -5.92 -0.61
CA LEU A 435 5.80 -4.93 -1.08
C LEU A 435 7.18 -5.11 -0.45
N LEU A 436 7.27 -5.47 0.83
CA LEU A 436 8.54 -5.79 1.46
C LEU A 436 9.17 -7.02 0.78
N ASN A 437 8.42 -8.10 0.57
CA ASN A 437 8.92 -9.29 -0.12
C ASN A 437 9.42 -8.94 -1.54
N LYS A 438 8.72 -8.05 -2.25
CA LYS A 438 9.19 -7.51 -3.54
C LYS A 438 10.47 -6.69 -3.39
N ALA A 439 10.59 -5.85 -2.36
CA ALA A 439 11.82 -5.10 -2.07
C ALA A 439 13.02 -6.02 -1.80
N TYR A 440 12.84 -7.04 -0.95
CA TYR A 440 13.89 -8.01 -0.66
C TYR A 440 14.36 -8.73 -1.92
N LYS A 441 13.42 -9.13 -2.79
CA LYS A 441 13.73 -9.78 -4.06
C LYS A 441 14.40 -8.83 -5.07
N GLU A 442 13.90 -7.61 -5.21
CA GLU A 442 14.40 -6.61 -6.17
C GLU A 442 15.81 -6.15 -5.82
N PHE A 443 16.09 -5.98 -4.53
CA PHE A 443 17.37 -5.45 -4.05
C PHE A 443 18.36 -6.55 -3.63
N ASP A 444 18.06 -7.82 -3.93
CA ASP A 444 18.91 -9.00 -3.66
C ASP A 444 19.33 -9.11 -2.18
N PHE A 445 18.39 -8.86 -1.28
CA PHE A 445 18.56 -9.13 0.14
C PHE A 445 18.16 -10.59 0.40
N LYS A 446 19.11 -11.37 0.95
CA LYS A 446 18.90 -12.79 1.28
C LYS A 446 18.12 -12.99 2.56
#